data_AF-A0AAD9KGU8-F1
#
_entry.id   AF-A0AAD9KGU8-F1
#
_cell.length_a   1.000
_cell.length_b   1.000
_cell.length_c   1.000
_cell.angle_alpha   90.00
_cell.angle_beta   90.00
_cell.angle_gamma   90.00
#
_symmetry.space_group_name_H-M   'P 1'
#
loop_
_entity.id
_entity.type
_entity.pdbx_description
1 polymer ?
#
loop_
_entity_poly.entity_id
_entity_poly.type
_entity_poly.pdbx_seq_one_letter_code
_entity_poly.pdbx_strand_id
1 'polypeptide(L)' 'MEALLLKKDIVTKRTELQRPVSDRIMTMRLPLSKDNFATIISVYAPTMTNPDENKEAFYNQLASVLSGISSYR' A
#
# COMPACT_ATOMS: atom_id res chain seq x y z
N MET A 1 -30.32 -17.33 -8.34
CA MET A 1 -29.51 -17.13 -7.11
C MET A 1 -28.08 -16.71 -7.48
N GLU A 2 -27.88 -15.63 -8.23
CA GLU A 2 -26.51 -15.27 -8.71
C GLU A 2 -26.07 -13.83 -8.38
N ALA A 3 -26.94 -13.01 -7.79
CA ALA A 3 -26.62 -11.62 -7.49
C ALA A 3 -25.78 -11.41 -6.20
N LEU A 4 -25.57 -12.45 -5.39
CA LEU A 4 -24.92 -12.32 -4.08
C LEU A 4 -23.41 -12.62 -4.08
N LEU A 5 -22.92 -13.33 -5.10
CA LEU A 5 -21.52 -13.78 -5.14
C LEU A 5 -20.56 -12.64 -5.52
N LEU A 6 -20.98 -11.73 -6.40
CA LEU A 6 -20.16 -10.61 -6.86
C LEU A 6 -19.75 -9.66 -5.71
N LYS A 7 -20.61 -9.46 -4.70
CA LYS A 7 -20.31 -8.56 -3.58
C LYS A 7 -19.30 -9.13 -2.59
N LYS A 8 -19.28 -10.45 -2.37
CA LYS A 8 -18.33 -11.07 -1.43
C LYS A 8 -16.93 -11.18 -2.02
N ASP A 9 -16.80 -11.58 -3.27
CA ASP A 9 -15.48 -11.65 -3.91
C ASP A 9 -14.80 -10.28 -4.00
N ILE A 10 -15.55 -9.20 -4.26
CA ILE A 10 -14.97 -7.85 -4.29
C ILE A 10 -14.43 -7.45 -2.92
N VAL A 11 -15.18 -7.72 -1.83
CA VAL A 11 -14.77 -7.34 -0.47
C VAL A 11 -13.52 -8.12 -0.03
N THR A 12 -13.44 -9.41 -0.34
CA THR A 12 -12.30 -10.27 -0.01
C THR A 12 -11.07 -9.94 -0.87
N LYS A 13 -11.25 -9.60 -2.15
CA LYS A 13 -10.14 -9.22 -3.04
C LYS A 13 -9.60 -7.82 -2.73
N ARG A 14 -10.44 -6.92 -2.19
CA ARG A 14 -10.02 -5.56 -1.80
C ARG A 14 -8.98 -5.55 -0.68
N THR A 15 -9.03 -6.55 0.21
CA THR A 15 -8.10 -6.67 1.34
C THR A 15 -6.68 -7.00 0.87
N GLU A 16 -6.54 -7.66 -0.28
CA GLU A 16 -5.24 -7.90 -0.92
C GLU A 16 -4.76 -6.71 -1.75
N LEU A 17 -5.70 -5.93 -2.29
CA LEU A 17 -5.39 -4.84 -3.20
C LEU A 17 -4.85 -3.61 -2.48
N GLN A 18 -5.60 -2.95 -1.59
CA GLN A 18 -5.20 -1.61 -1.08
C GLN A 18 -5.00 -1.62 0.44
N ARG A 19 -3.79 -1.24 0.88
CA ARG A 19 -3.44 -1.10 2.29
C ARG A 19 -2.99 0.34 2.59
N PRO A 20 -3.75 1.10 3.38
CA PRO A 20 -3.26 2.37 3.91
C PRO A 20 -2.17 2.08 4.95
N VAL A 21 -1.01 2.72 4.81
CA VAL A 21 0.08 2.66 5.80
C VAL A 21 0.06 3.89 6.69
N SER A 22 -0.16 5.06 6.11
CA SER A 22 -0.39 6.33 6.79
C SER A 22 -1.20 7.25 5.90
N ASP A 23 -1.60 8.42 6.42
CA ASP A 23 -2.33 9.44 5.66
C ASP A 23 -1.62 9.87 4.36
N ARG A 24 -0.30 9.66 4.29
CA ARG A 24 0.55 10.05 3.16
C ARG A 24 1.17 8.89 2.39
N ILE A 25 1.06 7.65 2.90
CA ILE A 25 1.64 6.46 2.28
C ILE A 25 0.55 5.40 2.13
N MET A 26 0.26 5.04 0.89
CA MET A 26 -0.66 3.96 0.56
C MET A 26 0.07 2.93 -0.30
N THR A 27 -0.10 1.66 0.01
CA THR A 27 0.42 0.57 -0.81
C THR A 27 -0.73 -0.17 -1.47
N MET A 28 -0.50 -0.62 -2.70
CA MET A 28 -1.43 -1.46 -3.43
C MET A 28 -0.72 -2.67 -4.02
N ARG A 29 -1.14 -3.88 -3.66
CA ARG A 29 -0.57 -5.13 -4.21
C ARG A 29 -1.49 -5.66 -5.30
N LEU A 30 -0.96 -5.74 -6.51
CA LEU A 30 -1.66 -6.23 -7.68
C LEU A 30 -1.14 -7.63 -8.04
N PRO A 31 -2.00 -8.67 -8.01
CA PRO A 31 -1.61 -9.97 -8.55
C PRO A 31 -1.38 -9.85 -10.06
N LEU A 32 -0.18 -10.22 -10.52
CA LEU A 32 0.18 -10.30 -11.94
C LEU A 32 0.00 -11.72 -12.47
N SER A 33 0.31 -12.72 -11.66
CA SER A 33 0.12 -14.15 -11.95
C SER A 33 -0.05 -14.94 -10.64
N LYS A 34 -0.14 -16.27 -10.72
CA LYS A 34 -0.43 -17.14 -9.58
C LYS A 34 0.52 -16.93 -8.38
N ASP A 35 1.80 -16.64 -8.65
CA ASP A 35 2.84 -16.45 -7.64
C ASP A 35 3.60 -15.12 -7.81
N ASN A 36 3.12 -14.20 -8.66
CA ASN A 36 3.78 -12.92 -8.91
C ASN A 36 2.84 -11.75 -8.62
N PHE A 37 3.38 -10.73 -7.95
CA PHE A 37 2.64 -9.56 -7.54
C PHE A 37 3.47 -8.30 -7.80
N ALA A 38 2.85 -7.26 -8.35
CA ALA A 38 3.40 -5.92 -8.34
C ALA A 38 2.93 -5.19 -7.09
N THR A 39 3.82 -4.46 -6.42
CA THR A 39 3.43 -3.52 -5.36
C THR A 39 3.59 -2.10 -5.87
N ILE A 40 2.50 -1.35 -5.93
CA ILE A 40 2.47 0.08 -6.22
C ILE A 40 2.45 0.83 -4.90
N ILE A 41 3.28 1.87 -4.77
CA ILE A 41 3.30 2.74 -3.60
C ILE A 41 2.89 4.14 -4.06
N SER A 42 1.81 4.65 -3.50
CA SER A 42 1.40 6.04 -3.67
C SER A 42 1.87 6.83 -2.46
N VAL A 43 2.61 7.91 -2.71
CA VAL A 43 3.29 8.68 -1.68
C VAL A 43 3.03 10.16 -1.91
N TYR A 44 2.58 10.85 -0.85
CA TYR A 44 2.53 12.30 -0.83
C TYR A 44 3.67 12.86 0.03
N ALA A 45 4.65 13.48 -0.63
CA ALA A 45 5.83 14.00 0.06
C ALA A 45 5.48 15.21 0.97
N PRO A 46 6.14 15.34 2.14
CA PRO A 46 6.04 16.54 2.96
C PRO A 46 6.51 17.76 2.15
N THR A 47 5.81 18.89 2.30
CA THR A 47 6.21 20.17 1.70
C THR A 47 7.50 20.69 2.33
N MET A 48 8.25 21.53 1.61
CA MET A 48 9.47 22.16 2.12
C MET A 48 9.31 22.88 3.46
N THR A 49 8.12 23.47 3.67
CA THR A 49 7.76 24.22 4.88
C THR A 49 7.50 23.36 6.10
N ASN A 50 7.40 22.03 5.97
CA ASN A 50 7.25 21.17 7.13
C ASN A 50 8.53 21.20 8.00
N PRO A 51 8.40 21.04 9.33
CA PRO A 51 9.53 20.84 10.22
C PRO A 51 10.38 19.63 9.81
N ASP A 52 11.69 19.69 10.07
CA ASP A 52 12.61 18.63 9.65
C ASP A 52 12.33 17.30 10.37
N GLU A 53 11.89 17.35 11.63
CA GLU A 53 11.43 16.17 12.39
C GLU A 53 10.28 15.44 11.66
N ASN A 54 9.31 16.18 11.11
CA ASN A 54 8.20 15.59 10.36
C ASN A 54 8.66 14.99 9.03
N LYS A 55 9.67 15.59 8.38
CA LYS A 55 10.25 15.05 7.15
C LYS A 55 11.00 13.77 7.45
N GLU A 56 11.83 13.77 8.48
CA GLU A 56 12.63 12.61 8.90
C GLU A 56 11.73 11.43 9.27
N ALA A 57 10.70 11.66 10.11
CA ALA A 57 9.73 10.64 10.46
C ALA A 57 9.03 10.04 9.23
N PHE A 58 8.66 10.89 8.25
CA PHE A 58 8.06 10.44 7.00
C PHE A 58 9.03 9.58 6.16
N TYR A 59 10.28 10.01 5.98
CA TYR A 59 11.25 9.25 5.18
C TYR A 59 11.65 7.94 5.87
N ASN A 60 11.74 7.92 7.20
CA ASN A 60 11.96 6.70 7.97
C ASN A 60 10.78 5.72 7.82
N GLN A 61 9.55 6.21 7.86
CA GLN A 61 8.36 5.39 7.62
C GLN A 61 8.36 4.83 6.19
N LEU A 62 8.69 5.64 5.18
CA LEU A 62 8.79 5.20 3.79
C LEU A 62 9.88 4.12 3.63
N ALA A 63 11.03 4.28 4.26
CA ALA A 63 12.10 3.29 4.24
C ALA A 63 11.64 1.95 4.83
N SER A 64 10.93 1.97 5.96
CA SER A 64 10.36 0.76 6.57
C SER A 64 9.38 0.04 5.64
N VAL A 65 8.53 0.78 4.93
CA VAL A 65 7.59 0.21 3.94
C VAL A 65 8.33 -0.47 2.80
N LEU A 66 9.37 0.18 2.25
CA LEU A 66 10.17 -0.37 1.16
C LEU A 66 10.90 -1.66 1.57
N SER A 67 11.46 -1.69 2.78
CA SER A 67 12.08 -2.90 3.32
C SER A 67 11.09 -4.04 3.50
N GLY A 68 9.85 -3.75 3.93
CA GLY A 68 8.80 -4.74 4.07
C GLY A 68 8.41 -5.40 2.75
N ILE A 69 8.38 -4.64 1.65
CA ILE A 69 7.99 -5.14 0.32
C ILE A 69 9.03 -6.11 -0.25
N SER A 70 10.32 -5.82 -0.08
CA SER A 70 11.42 -6.68 -0.54
C SER A 70 11.41 -8.06 0.12
N SER A 71 10.85 -8.17 1.33
CA SER A 71 10.79 -9.42 2.10
C SER A 71 9.66 -10.36 1.70
N TYR A 72 8.67 -9.92 0.93
CA TYR A 72 7.60 -10.78 0.41
C TYR A 72 8.08 -11.44 -0.89
N ARG A 73 8.77 -12.58 -0.75
CA ARG A 73 8.96 -13.54 -1.85
C ARG A 73 7.70 -14.35 -2.09
#